data_AF-A0A562I8T3-F1
#
_entry.id   AF-A0A562I8T3-F1
#
_cell.length_a   1.000
_cell.length_b   1.000
_cell.length_c   1.000
_cell.angle_alpha   90.00
_cell.angle_beta   90.00
_cell.angle_gamma   90.00
#
_symmetry.space_group_name_H-M   'P 1'
#
loop_
_entity.id
_entity.type
_entity.pdbx_description
1 polymer ?
#
loop_
_entity_poly.entity_id
_entity_poly.type
_entity_poly.pdbx_seq_one_letter_code
_entity_poly.pdbx_strand_id
1 'polypeptide(L)'
;MPPFSAAPPGGPSPFVADLHIHSKYSRACSRDLTLPNLGWWARRKGIGVLGTGDFTHPAWYDHLRQTLHPAEPGLYRLSPEAERDIARRLPPRLASEAEADPVRFMLSVEISTIYKRDDRTRKVHHLVYLPDLDAVERFNAALGRIGNIASDGRPILGLDSRDLLEITLESSPDGYLVPAHIWTPWFSALGSKSGFDAIADCYADLAEHVFAVETGLSSDPEMNWRVGSLDRYQLVSNSDAHSPPALAREATIFATGRDYFAIREALRTGDGLAGTIEFFPEEGKYHADGHRLCGVNWSPERTRAAGGRCPECGKPLTVGVLSRVEELADRPEGHRPAHARGSPTWCHWPRSSARSTRWVPGRKRSRGSSTTWSRRSAPNWRS
;
A
#
# COMPACT_ATOMS: atom_id res chain seq x y z
N MET A 1 -12.56 7.67 26.45
CA MET A 1 -11.86 6.40 26.16
C MET A 1 -10.51 6.49 26.85
N PRO A 2 -10.15 5.56 27.73
CA PRO A 2 -8.78 5.48 28.23
C PRO A 2 -7.85 5.02 27.09
N PRO A 3 -6.56 5.39 27.13
CA PRO A 3 -5.59 4.99 26.10
C PRO A 3 -5.41 3.46 26.10
N PHE A 4 -5.43 2.87 24.91
CA PHE A 4 -5.25 1.44 24.70
C PHE A 4 -3.80 1.04 25.01
N SER A 5 -3.59 0.18 26.01
CA SER A 5 -2.33 -0.53 26.20
C SER A 5 -2.59 -2.02 25.97
N ALA A 6 -2.19 -2.50 24.79
CA ALA A 6 -2.14 -3.92 24.44
C ALA A 6 -0.72 -4.49 24.58
N ALA A 7 0.11 -3.87 25.43
CA ALA A 7 1.44 -4.37 25.73
C ALA A 7 1.41 -5.24 27.00
N PRO A 8 2.21 -6.32 27.07
CA PRO A 8 2.53 -6.94 28.35
C PRO A 8 3.12 -5.88 29.29
N PRO A 9 2.84 -5.92 30.60
CA PRO A 9 3.32 -4.91 31.53
C PRO A 9 4.86 -4.83 31.47
N GLY A 10 5.38 -3.67 31.05
CA GLY A 10 6.82 -3.39 30.93
C GLY A 10 7.40 -3.35 29.52
N GLY A 11 6.63 -3.65 28.46
CA GLY A 11 7.06 -3.51 27.06
C GLY A 11 6.88 -2.09 26.48
N PRO A 12 7.50 -1.76 25.34
CA PRO A 12 7.28 -0.48 24.66
C PRO A 12 5.82 -0.33 24.22
N SER A 13 5.28 0.88 24.30
CA SER A 13 3.92 1.18 23.84
C SER A 13 3.77 0.92 22.35
N PRO A 14 2.70 0.25 21.89
CA PRO A 14 2.52 -0.07 20.48
C PRO A 14 2.28 1.20 19.65
N PHE A 15 2.71 1.19 18.41
CA PHE A 15 2.48 2.26 17.44
C PHE A 15 2.01 1.71 16.09
N VAL A 16 1.20 2.52 15.40
CA VAL A 16 0.71 2.22 14.05
C VAL A 16 1.70 2.78 13.03
N ALA A 17 2.02 1.97 12.02
CA ALA A 17 2.83 2.34 10.89
C ALA A 17 2.09 2.10 9.57
N ASP A 18 2.17 3.07 8.66
CA ASP A 18 1.66 2.95 7.29
C ASP A 18 2.82 3.28 6.35
N LEU A 19 3.50 2.22 5.88
CA LEU A 19 4.82 2.31 5.26
C LEU A 19 4.79 2.25 3.73
N HIS A 20 3.60 2.08 3.14
CA HIS A 20 3.36 2.10 1.70
C HIS A 20 2.37 3.22 1.36
N ILE A 21 2.90 4.33 0.86
CA ILE A 21 2.11 5.45 0.35
C ILE A 21 2.77 6.00 -0.91
N HIS A 22 2.04 6.89 -1.59
CA HIS A 22 2.58 7.66 -2.71
C HIS A 22 2.62 9.16 -2.44
N SER A 23 3.49 9.83 -3.17
CA SER A 23 3.60 11.28 -3.23
C SER A 23 2.73 11.86 -4.35
N LYS A 24 2.66 13.19 -4.40
CA LYS A 24 2.03 13.95 -5.50
C LYS A 24 2.66 13.74 -6.88
N TYR A 25 3.81 13.05 -6.97
CA TYR A 25 4.53 12.76 -8.22
C TYR A 25 4.16 11.41 -8.83
N SER A 26 3.48 10.53 -8.10
CA SER A 26 2.92 9.31 -8.64
C SER A 26 1.70 9.56 -9.52
N ARG A 27 1.49 8.72 -10.54
CA ARG A 27 0.27 8.76 -11.36
C ARG A 27 -0.98 8.49 -10.52
N ALA A 28 -2.08 9.11 -10.93
CA ALA A 28 -3.40 8.99 -10.29
C ALA A 28 -3.42 9.32 -8.77
N CYS A 29 -2.41 10.04 -8.28
CA CYS A 29 -2.31 10.48 -6.90
C CYS A 29 -2.77 11.93 -6.73
N SER A 30 -3.33 12.24 -5.55
CA SER A 30 -3.73 13.60 -5.20
C SER A 30 -2.51 14.53 -5.14
N ARG A 31 -2.69 15.77 -5.59
CA ARG A 31 -1.69 16.84 -5.42
C ARG A 31 -1.49 17.23 -3.95
N ASP A 32 -2.42 16.85 -3.08
CA ASP A 32 -2.37 17.10 -1.65
C ASP A 32 -1.47 16.14 -0.87
N LEU A 33 -0.86 15.15 -1.54
CA LEU A 33 0.18 14.29 -0.96
C LEU A 33 1.49 15.06 -0.80
N THR A 34 1.49 16.00 0.15
CA THR A 34 2.63 16.81 0.59
C THR A 34 2.96 16.48 2.04
N LEU A 35 4.23 16.61 2.45
CA LEU A 35 4.65 16.28 3.81
C LEU A 35 3.79 16.95 4.92
N PRO A 36 3.41 18.24 4.83
CA PRO A 36 2.55 18.86 5.84
C PRO A 36 1.12 18.30 5.90
N ASN A 37 0.57 17.87 4.77
CA ASN A 37 -0.76 17.25 4.72
C ASN A 37 -0.71 15.81 5.20
N LEU A 38 0.32 15.06 4.79
CA LEU A 38 0.59 13.70 5.26
C LEU A 38 0.75 13.70 6.78
N GLY A 39 1.56 14.60 7.34
CA GLY A 39 1.73 14.71 8.79
C GLY A 39 0.43 15.03 9.53
N TRP A 40 -0.39 15.94 9.00
CA TRP A 40 -1.70 16.25 9.59
C TRP A 40 -2.66 15.05 9.57
N TRP A 41 -2.74 14.32 8.45
CA TRP A 41 -3.61 13.14 8.34
C TRP A 41 -3.10 11.98 9.19
N ALA A 42 -1.78 11.77 9.25
CA ALA A 42 -1.15 10.79 10.11
C ALA A 42 -1.55 11.01 11.58
N ARG A 43 -1.41 12.24 12.08
CA ARG A 43 -1.85 12.56 13.46
C ARG A 43 -3.35 12.40 13.65
N ARG A 44 -4.17 12.79 12.67
CA ARG A 44 -5.62 12.60 12.73
C ARG A 44 -6.04 11.13 12.80
N LYS A 45 -5.21 10.23 12.26
CA LYS A 45 -5.47 8.78 12.21
C LYS A 45 -4.66 7.97 13.22
N GLY A 46 -3.87 8.62 14.08
CA GLY A 46 -3.06 7.93 15.08
C GLY A 46 -1.85 7.17 14.52
N ILE A 47 -1.36 7.55 13.34
CA ILE A 47 -0.17 6.96 12.73
C ILE A 47 1.09 7.51 13.43
N GLY A 48 1.91 6.61 13.96
CA GLY A 48 3.18 6.94 14.61
C GLY A 48 4.35 7.02 13.63
N VAL A 49 4.38 6.11 12.63
CA VAL A 49 5.42 6.09 11.58
C VAL A 49 4.76 6.03 10.20
N LEU A 50 5.16 6.91 9.30
CA LEU A 50 4.62 6.97 7.94
C LEU A 50 5.75 6.79 6.92
N GLY A 51 5.53 5.98 5.89
CA GLY A 51 6.43 5.92 4.75
C GLY A 51 6.50 7.28 4.03
N THR A 52 7.64 7.63 3.45
CA THR A 52 7.72 8.83 2.61
C THR A 52 7.04 8.65 1.27
N GLY A 53 7.08 7.41 0.75
CA GLY A 53 6.77 7.11 -0.64
C GLY A 53 7.78 7.74 -1.61
N ASP A 54 7.89 7.15 -2.81
CA ASP A 54 8.41 7.78 -4.02
C ASP A 54 9.81 8.43 -3.93
N PHE A 55 10.69 8.02 -3.01
CA PHE A 55 11.99 8.69 -2.81
C PHE A 55 12.92 8.64 -4.04
N THR A 56 12.59 7.86 -5.06
CA THR A 56 13.34 7.79 -6.33
C THR A 56 13.04 8.96 -7.25
N HIS A 57 11.89 9.61 -7.11
CA HIS A 57 11.54 10.74 -7.96
C HIS A 57 12.41 11.95 -7.59
N PRO A 58 13.24 12.51 -8.50
CA PRO A 58 14.26 13.51 -8.14
C PRO A 58 13.72 14.74 -7.40
N ALA A 59 12.60 15.31 -7.88
CA ALA A 59 12.01 16.47 -7.22
C ALA A 59 11.37 16.14 -5.85
N TRP A 60 10.97 14.89 -5.62
CA TRP A 60 10.49 14.46 -4.31
C TRP A 60 11.66 14.21 -3.39
N TYR A 61 12.70 13.51 -3.85
CA TYR A 61 13.94 13.31 -3.13
C TYR A 61 14.56 14.62 -2.65
N ASP A 62 14.70 15.61 -3.53
CA ASP A 62 15.19 16.94 -3.17
C ASP A 62 14.33 17.61 -2.08
N HIS A 63 13.00 17.47 -2.19
CA HIS A 63 12.10 17.97 -1.17
C HIS A 63 12.26 17.25 0.17
N LEU A 64 12.43 15.92 0.17
CA LEU A 64 12.71 15.13 1.37
C LEU A 64 14.00 15.62 2.04
N ARG A 65 15.11 15.74 1.28
CA ARG A 65 16.40 16.21 1.82
C ARG A 65 16.33 17.60 2.44
N GLN A 66 15.51 18.49 1.89
CA GLN A 66 15.38 19.87 2.37
C GLN A 66 14.46 20.00 3.58
N THR A 67 13.51 19.08 3.75
CA THR A 67 12.39 19.24 4.70
C THR A 67 12.46 18.27 5.88
N LEU A 68 13.07 17.10 5.68
CA LEU A 68 13.20 16.07 6.70
C LEU A 68 14.48 16.26 7.53
N HIS A 69 14.32 16.14 8.84
CA HIS A 69 15.41 16.18 9.80
C HIS A 69 15.50 14.84 10.55
N PRO A 70 16.70 14.32 10.86
CA PRO A 70 16.84 13.10 11.66
C PRO A 70 16.12 13.20 13.01
N ALA A 71 15.50 12.10 13.46
CA ALA A 71 14.79 12.04 14.73
C ALA A 71 15.25 10.87 15.61
N GLU A 72 14.97 9.64 15.18
CA GLU A 72 15.52 8.39 15.72
C GLU A 72 16.38 7.72 14.63
N PRO A 73 17.21 6.71 14.94
CA PRO A 73 18.01 6.02 13.93
C PRO A 73 17.18 5.58 12.72
N GLY A 74 17.52 6.13 11.56
CA GLY A 74 16.84 5.91 10.27
C GLY A 74 15.39 6.43 10.16
N LEU A 75 14.91 7.21 11.13
CA LEU A 75 13.63 7.90 11.07
C LEU A 75 13.81 9.41 11.03
N TYR A 76 12.86 10.07 10.39
CA TYR A 76 12.89 11.49 10.13
C TYR A 76 11.65 12.18 10.70
N ARG A 77 11.73 13.49 10.86
CA ARG A 77 10.62 14.36 11.25
C ARG A 77 10.64 15.66 10.46
N LEU A 78 9.53 16.40 10.52
CA LEU A 78 9.49 17.75 9.95
C LEU A 78 10.14 18.75 10.90
N SER A 79 10.41 19.95 10.41
CA SER A 79 10.92 21.02 11.27
C SER A 79 9.92 21.32 12.42
N PRO A 80 10.41 21.76 13.59
CA PRO A 80 9.53 22.12 14.71
C PRO A 80 8.48 23.18 14.34
N GLU A 81 8.78 24.06 13.39
CA GLU A 81 7.82 25.04 12.87
C GLU A 81 6.68 24.37 12.08
N ALA A 82 7.02 23.48 11.15
CA ALA A 82 6.03 22.74 10.37
C ALA A 82 5.16 21.84 11.26
N GLU A 83 5.72 21.23 12.30
CA GLU A 83 4.97 20.44 13.28
C GLU A 83 4.00 21.31 14.10
N ARG A 84 4.43 22.51 14.53
CA ARG A 84 3.53 23.49 15.19
C ARG A 84 2.42 23.97 14.26
N ASP A 85 2.68 24.15 12.96
CA ASP A 85 1.66 24.48 11.97
C ASP A 85 0.65 23.35 11.76
N ILE A 86 1.10 22.09 11.82
CA ILE A 86 0.22 20.92 11.82
C ILE A 86 -0.64 20.91 13.07
N ALA A 87 -0.04 21.05 14.25
CA ALA A 87 -0.74 21.03 15.54
C ALA A 87 -1.84 22.10 15.62
N ARG A 88 -1.56 23.34 15.16
CA ARG A 88 -2.55 24.43 15.11
C ARG A 88 -3.78 24.14 14.26
N ARG A 89 -3.68 23.25 13.27
CA ARG A 89 -4.79 22.84 12.40
C ARG A 89 -5.54 21.61 12.91
N LEU A 90 -5.07 20.97 14.00
CA LEU A 90 -5.71 19.80 14.58
C LEU A 90 -6.72 20.21 15.67
N PRO A 91 -7.75 19.38 15.94
CA PRO A 91 -8.59 19.54 17.11
C PRO A 91 -7.75 19.56 18.41
N PRO A 92 -8.12 20.33 19.46
CA PRO A 92 -7.26 20.57 20.63
C PRO A 92 -6.65 19.32 21.27
N ARG A 93 -7.41 18.23 21.41
CA ARG A 93 -6.90 16.96 21.97
C ARG A 93 -5.82 16.32 21.10
N LEU A 94 -6.02 16.33 19.79
CA LEU A 94 -5.05 15.78 18.84
C LEU A 94 -3.83 16.70 18.68
N ALA A 95 -4.01 18.01 18.87
CA ALA A 95 -2.92 18.98 18.86
C ALA A 95 -1.94 18.71 20.02
N SER A 96 -2.44 18.55 21.25
CA SER A 96 -1.58 18.22 22.40
C SER A 96 -0.84 16.89 22.24
N GLU A 97 -1.50 15.87 21.67
CA GLU A 97 -0.87 14.59 21.39
C GLU A 97 0.18 14.71 20.27
N ALA A 98 -0.08 15.50 19.23
CA ALA A 98 0.86 15.72 18.13
C ALA A 98 2.11 16.50 18.58
N GLU A 99 1.96 17.42 19.54
CA GLU A 99 3.09 18.15 20.13
C GLU A 99 3.94 17.25 21.05
N ALA A 100 3.29 16.41 21.86
CA ALA A 100 3.98 15.49 22.75
C ALA A 100 4.65 14.33 21.99
N ASP A 101 4.04 13.89 20.89
CA ASP A 101 4.51 12.75 20.11
C ASP A 101 4.32 13.00 18.60
N PRO A 102 5.26 13.68 17.93
CA PRO A 102 5.15 13.96 16.50
C PRO A 102 5.22 12.67 15.67
N VAL A 103 4.66 12.71 14.46
CA VAL A 103 4.81 11.61 13.48
C VAL A 103 6.28 11.47 13.05
N ARG A 104 6.70 10.24 12.78
CA ARG A 104 7.99 9.95 12.12
C ARG A 104 7.79 9.53 10.68
N PHE A 105 8.76 9.85 9.85
CA PHE A 105 8.82 9.46 8.45
C PHE A 105 9.93 8.43 8.25
N MET A 106 9.61 7.32 7.58
CA MET A 106 10.56 6.30 7.15
C MET A 106 10.74 6.39 5.64
N LEU A 107 12.00 6.38 5.18
CA LEU A 107 12.29 6.43 3.74
C LEU A 107 11.79 5.15 3.06
N SER A 108 10.77 5.29 2.22
CA SER A 108 10.21 4.19 1.44
C SER A 108 9.91 4.59 0.00
N VAL A 109 9.93 3.60 -0.90
CA VAL A 109 9.49 3.72 -2.30
C VAL A 109 8.85 2.43 -2.77
N GLU A 110 7.90 2.54 -3.70
CA GLU A 110 7.43 1.41 -4.50
C GLU A 110 8.11 1.43 -5.88
N ILE A 111 8.67 0.30 -6.31
CA ILE A 111 9.25 0.12 -7.65
C ILE A 111 8.41 -0.90 -8.41
N SER A 112 8.07 -0.58 -9.67
CA SER A 112 7.38 -1.51 -10.57
C SER A 112 8.38 -2.15 -11.51
N THR A 113 8.56 -3.47 -11.43
CA THR A 113 9.42 -4.23 -12.34
C THR A 113 8.58 -4.86 -13.45
N ILE A 114 9.08 -4.81 -14.69
CA ILE A 114 8.50 -5.51 -15.83
C ILE A 114 9.61 -6.19 -16.62
N TYR A 115 9.65 -7.52 -16.60
CA TYR A 115 10.71 -8.29 -17.22
C TYR A 115 10.19 -9.64 -17.74
N LYS A 116 11.01 -10.36 -18.50
CA LYS A 116 10.69 -11.73 -18.95
C LYS A 116 11.49 -12.72 -18.13
N ARG A 117 10.81 -13.76 -17.63
CA ARG A 117 11.42 -14.89 -16.92
C ARG A 117 10.54 -16.12 -17.07
N ASP A 118 11.15 -17.27 -17.32
CA ASP A 118 10.47 -18.56 -17.56
C ASP A 118 9.39 -18.46 -18.64
N ASP A 119 9.73 -17.84 -19.78
CA ASP A 119 8.83 -17.57 -20.92
C ASP A 119 7.57 -16.74 -20.60
N ARG A 120 7.50 -16.13 -19.41
CA ARG A 120 6.40 -15.26 -18.99
C ARG A 120 6.88 -13.83 -18.77
N THR A 121 6.03 -12.87 -19.14
CA THR A 121 6.21 -11.48 -18.73
C THR A 121 5.77 -11.33 -17.28
N ARG A 122 6.73 -11.06 -16.39
CA ARG A 122 6.52 -10.78 -14.98
C ARG A 122 6.28 -9.29 -14.79
N LYS A 123 5.36 -8.96 -13.88
CA LYS A 123 5.07 -7.60 -13.45
C LYS A 123 4.86 -7.66 -11.95
N VAL A 124 5.76 -7.05 -11.19
CA VAL A 124 5.78 -7.15 -9.73
C VAL A 124 6.10 -5.79 -9.14
N HIS A 125 5.41 -5.43 -8.07
CA HIS A 125 5.71 -4.24 -7.30
C HIS A 125 6.47 -4.61 -6.03
N HIS A 126 7.39 -3.74 -5.66
CA HIS A 126 8.33 -3.95 -4.56
C HIS A 126 8.42 -2.69 -3.73
N LEU A 127 8.28 -2.84 -2.41
CA LEU A 127 8.59 -1.80 -1.45
C LEU A 127 10.05 -1.90 -1.07
N VAL A 128 10.78 -0.79 -1.16
CA VAL A 128 12.17 -0.69 -0.74
C VAL A 128 12.28 0.33 0.39
N TYR A 129 13.00 -0.07 1.44
CA TYR A 129 13.22 0.72 2.64
C TYR A 129 14.71 0.89 2.89
N LEU A 130 15.15 2.14 3.06
CA LEU A 130 16.56 2.48 3.23
C LEU A 130 16.77 3.26 4.52
N PRO A 131 17.88 3.03 5.24
CA PRO A 131 18.09 3.60 6.57
C PRO A 131 18.36 5.10 6.55
N ASP A 132 18.89 5.64 5.44
CA ASP A 132 19.29 7.04 5.37
C ASP A 132 19.26 7.59 3.94
N LEU A 133 19.35 8.92 3.83
CA LEU A 133 19.34 9.63 2.56
C LEU A 133 20.57 9.31 1.69
N ASP A 134 21.73 8.96 2.27
CA ASP A 134 22.92 8.59 1.49
C ASP A 134 22.72 7.23 0.80
N ALA A 135 22.07 6.28 1.47
CA ALA A 135 21.64 5.01 0.89
C ALA A 135 20.61 5.24 -0.22
N VAL A 136 19.66 6.15 -0.02
CA VAL A 136 18.71 6.56 -1.07
C VAL A 136 19.44 7.16 -2.27
N GLU A 137 20.47 7.99 -2.07
CA GLU A 137 21.27 8.55 -3.17
C GLU A 137 21.96 7.45 -3.98
N ARG A 138 22.63 6.50 -3.32
CA ARG A 138 23.28 5.35 -3.97
C ARG A 138 22.27 4.52 -4.76
N PHE A 139 21.12 4.22 -4.16
CA PHE A 139 20.05 3.47 -4.79
C PHE A 139 19.47 4.19 -6.01
N ASN A 140 19.18 5.49 -5.89
CA ASN A 140 18.68 6.32 -6.98
C ASN A 140 19.69 6.41 -8.13
N ALA A 141 20.99 6.54 -7.83
CA ALA A 141 22.04 6.53 -8.84
C ALA A 141 22.15 5.17 -9.56
N ALA A 142 21.99 4.06 -8.84
CA ALA A 142 21.96 2.73 -9.44
C ALA A 142 20.75 2.55 -10.37
N LEU A 143 19.53 2.84 -9.91
CA LEU A 143 18.32 2.71 -10.71
C LEU A 143 18.29 3.70 -11.90
N GLY A 144 18.81 4.91 -11.72
CA GLY A 144 18.89 5.92 -12.78
C GLY A 144 19.79 5.50 -13.96
N ARG A 145 20.73 4.58 -13.75
CA ARG A 145 21.52 3.96 -14.84
C ARG A 145 20.74 2.91 -15.63
N ILE A 146 19.67 2.35 -15.05
CA ILE A 146 18.87 1.27 -15.64
C ILE A 146 17.66 1.82 -16.40
N GLY A 147 16.98 2.83 -15.84
CA GLY A 147 15.79 3.39 -16.47
C GLY A 147 15.35 4.73 -15.90
N ASN A 148 14.19 5.20 -16.39
CA ASN A 148 13.69 6.53 -16.05
C ASN A 148 12.99 6.54 -14.69
N ILE A 149 13.68 7.07 -13.68
CA ILE A 149 13.13 7.26 -12.33
C ILE A 149 12.44 8.62 -12.12
N ALA A 150 12.42 9.49 -13.12
CA ALA A 150 11.94 10.87 -13.01
C ALA A 150 10.52 11.10 -13.54
N SER A 151 9.92 10.12 -14.25
CA SER A 151 8.61 10.31 -14.90
C SER A 151 7.40 10.01 -14.01
N ASP A 152 7.60 9.30 -12.91
CA ASP A 152 6.56 8.82 -12.01
C ASP A 152 7.17 8.62 -10.61
N GLY A 153 6.39 8.82 -9.56
CA GLY A 153 6.80 8.51 -8.19
C GLY A 153 7.04 7.01 -7.96
N ARG A 154 6.30 6.15 -8.69
CA ARG A 154 6.61 4.73 -8.85
C ARG A 154 7.24 4.48 -10.22
N PRO A 155 8.58 4.42 -10.32
CA PRO A 155 9.22 4.13 -11.58
C PRO A 155 8.89 2.72 -12.06
N ILE A 156 8.71 2.59 -13.38
CA ILE A 156 8.52 1.30 -14.05
C ILE A 156 9.83 0.96 -14.76
N LEU A 157 10.49 -0.11 -14.34
CA LEU A 157 11.81 -0.49 -14.79
C LEU A 157 11.80 -1.87 -15.47
N GLY A 158 12.53 -1.97 -16.57
CA GLY A 158 12.83 -3.24 -17.25
C GLY A 158 13.90 -4.03 -16.50
N LEU A 159 13.62 -4.43 -15.26
CA LEU A 159 14.58 -4.99 -14.29
C LEU A 159 13.99 -6.23 -13.64
N ASP A 160 14.78 -7.27 -13.41
CA ASP A 160 14.33 -8.47 -12.67
C ASP A 160 14.14 -8.14 -11.17
N SER A 161 13.15 -8.77 -10.53
CA SER A 161 12.88 -8.60 -9.10
C SER A 161 14.07 -9.00 -8.22
N ARG A 162 14.82 -10.04 -8.62
CA ARG A 162 16.05 -10.45 -7.93
C ARG A 162 17.13 -9.37 -8.02
N ASP A 163 17.31 -8.76 -9.19
CA ASP A 163 18.33 -7.72 -9.39
C ASP A 163 17.98 -6.42 -8.66
N LEU A 164 16.69 -6.10 -8.53
CA LEU A 164 16.24 -5.00 -7.68
C LEU A 164 16.60 -5.23 -6.20
N LEU A 165 16.45 -6.47 -5.71
CA LEU A 165 16.85 -6.84 -4.36
C LEU A 165 18.37 -6.74 -4.18
N GLU A 166 19.17 -7.20 -5.15
CA GLU A 166 20.63 -7.04 -5.13
C GLU A 166 21.03 -5.57 -5.03
N ILE A 167 20.49 -4.70 -5.89
CA ILE A 167 20.75 -3.25 -5.86
C ILE A 167 20.35 -2.63 -4.51
N THR A 168 19.28 -3.12 -3.90
CA THR A 168 18.82 -2.66 -2.58
C THR A 168 19.86 -2.99 -1.50
N LEU A 169 20.35 -4.23 -1.47
CA LEU A 169 21.36 -4.72 -0.53
C LEU A 169 22.74 -4.08 -0.75
N GLU A 170 23.12 -3.80 -2.00
CA GLU A 170 24.35 -3.07 -2.33
C GLU A 170 24.28 -1.59 -1.95
N SER A 171 23.08 -1.00 -1.96
CA SER A 171 22.89 0.40 -1.58
C SER A 171 23.05 0.60 -0.07
N SER A 172 22.70 -0.39 0.74
CA SER A 172 22.98 -0.42 2.17
C SER A 172 22.88 -1.84 2.74
N PRO A 173 23.79 -2.28 3.64
CA PRO A 173 23.67 -3.58 4.31
C PRO A 173 22.40 -3.70 5.17
N ASP A 174 21.82 -2.56 5.58
CA ASP A 174 20.58 -2.52 6.36
C ASP A 174 19.33 -2.36 5.50
N GLY A 175 19.50 -2.03 4.21
CA GLY A 175 18.40 -1.91 3.26
C GLY A 175 17.62 -3.22 3.11
N TYR A 176 16.31 -3.12 2.91
CA TYR A 176 15.47 -4.30 2.72
C TYR A 176 14.32 -4.05 1.76
N LEU A 177 13.77 -5.14 1.23
CA LEU A 177 12.69 -5.15 0.26
C LEU A 177 11.53 -6.00 0.79
N VAL A 178 10.31 -5.51 0.56
CA VAL A 178 9.05 -6.25 0.81
C VAL A 178 8.27 -6.34 -0.51
N PRO A 179 7.88 -7.53 -1.00
CA PRO A 179 6.98 -7.63 -2.14
C PRO A 179 5.64 -6.93 -1.81
N ALA A 180 5.22 -5.99 -2.65
CA ALA A 180 4.02 -5.19 -2.42
C ALA A 180 2.75 -5.97 -2.83
N HIS A 181 1.64 -5.73 -2.10
CA HIS A 181 0.28 -6.25 -2.37
C HIS A 181 0.23 -7.56 -3.19
N ILE A 182 0.76 -8.64 -2.60
CA ILE A 182 1.23 -9.84 -3.32
C ILE A 182 0.20 -10.59 -4.15
N TRP A 183 -1.09 -10.25 -4.05
CA TRP A 183 -2.17 -10.98 -4.70
C TRP A 183 -2.82 -10.28 -5.90
N THR A 184 -2.61 -8.98 -6.09
CA THR A 184 -3.33 -8.23 -7.14
C THR A 184 -3.11 -8.90 -8.50
N PRO A 185 -4.13 -9.15 -9.36
CA PRO A 185 -3.97 -10.09 -10.49
C PRO A 185 -2.81 -9.76 -11.45
N TRP A 186 -2.47 -8.47 -11.57
CA TRP A 186 -1.29 -7.95 -12.24
C TRP A 186 -0.45 -7.16 -11.24
N PHE A 187 0.85 -7.03 -11.49
CA PHE A 187 1.77 -6.20 -10.69
C PHE A 187 2.04 -6.71 -9.27
N SER A 188 1.88 -8.00 -9.04
CA SER A 188 2.17 -8.63 -7.75
C SER A 188 2.91 -9.95 -7.91
N ALA A 189 3.57 -10.37 -6.84
CA ALA A 189 4.43 -11.56 -6.84
C ALA A 189 3.64 -12.87 -6.99
N LEU A 190 2.41 -12.97 -6.48
CA LEU A 190 1.55 -14.18 -6.56
C LEU A 190 0.29 -13.97 -7.41
N GLY A 191 0.16 -12.85 -8.11
CA GLY A 191 -1.00 -12.52 -8.93
C GLY A 191 -1.28 -13.53 -10.05
N SER A 192 -2.55 -13.81 -10.30
CA SER A 192 -3.01 -14.85 -11.26
C SER A 192 -2.62 -14.65 -12.72
N LYS A 193 -2.12 -13.47 -13.13
CA LYS A 193 -1.69 -13.19 -14.51
C LYS A 193 -0.19 -13.12 -14.68
N SER A 194 0.50 -12.35 -13.86
CA SER A 194 1.94 -12.06 -13.99
C SER A 194 2.82 -12.59 -12.86
N GLY A 195 2.22 -13.16 -11.80
CA GLY A 195 2.92 -13.65 -10.63
C GLY A 195 3.50 -15.05 -10.77
N PHE A 196 4.30 -15.42 -9.80
CA PHE A 196 4.87 -16.74 -9.51
C PHE A 196 3.93 -17.57 -8.61
N ASP A 197 4.28 -18.83 -8.38
CA ASP A 197 3.55 -19.71 -7.46
C ASP A 197 4.17 -19.73 -6.05
N ALA A 198 5.41 -19.24 -5.90
CA ALA A 198 6.05 -18.98 -4.62
C ALA A 198 6.82 -17.64 -4.63
N ILE A 199 6.87 -16.96 -3.48
CA ILE A 199 7.63 -15.71 -3.31
C ILE A 199 9.12 -15.94 -3.57
N ALA A 200 9.66 -17.08 -3.13
CA ALA A 200 11.07 -17.41 -3.31
C ALA A 200 11.49 -17.43 -4.80
N ASP A 201 10.62 -17.91 -5.70
CA ASP A 201 10.91 -17.96 -7.13
C ASP A 201 11.12 -16.57 -7.75
N CYS A 202 10.50 -15.54 -7.15
CA CYS A 202 10.62 -14.15 -7.59
C CYS A 202 12.01 -13.57 -7.29
N TYR A 203 12.70 -14.05 -6.25
CA TYR A 203 13.98 -13.51 -5.77
C TYR A 203 15.14 -14.50 -5.89
N ALA A 204 14.88 -15.75 -6.28
CA ALA A 204 15.86 -16.77 -6.62
C ALA A 204 16.90 -17.00 -5.51
N ASP A 205 18.19 -16.87 -5.84
CA ASP A 205 19.32 -17.01 -4.92
C ASP A 205 19.29 -16.03 -3.74
N LEU A 206 18.57 -14.89 -3.88
CA LEU A 206 18.43 -13.89 -2.81
C LEU A 206 17.14 -14.04 -1.99
N ALA A 207 16.36 -15.11 -2.19
CA ALA A 207 15.08 -15.30 -1.53
C ALA A 207 15.15 -15.32 0.01
N GLU A 208 16.29 -15.67 0.59
CA GLU A 208 16.48 -15.65 2.06
C GLU A 208 16.56 -14.24 2.65
N HIS A 209 16.83 -13.22 1.85
CA HIS A 209 16.84 -11.82 2.29
C HIS A 209 15.42 -11.21 2.39
N VAL A 210 14.41 -11.88 1.84
CA VAL A 210 13.01 -11.46 1.94
C VAL A 210 12.38 -12.13 3.15
N PHE A 211 11.97 -11.33 4.13
CA PHE A 211 11.40 -11.80 5.39
C PHE A 211 9.97 -11.32 5.64
N ALA A 212 9.46 -10.36 4.87
CA ALA A 212 8.08 -9.89 5.00
C ALA A 212 7.41 -9.76 3.64
N VAL A 213 6.07 -9.81 3.62
CA VAL A 213 5.24 -9.62 2.43
C VAL A 213 4.05 -8.74 2.76
N GLU A 214 3.70 -7.84 1.84
CA GLU A 214 2.51 -7.01 1.99
C GLU A 214 1.29 -7.70 1.39
N THR A 215 0.25 -7.92 2.22
CA THR A 215 -1.01 -8.56 1.81
C THR A 215 -1.77 -7.69 0.81
N GLY A 216 -1.94 -6.42 1.17
CA GLY A 216 -2.69 -5.41 0.42
C GLY A 216 -4.20 -5.64 0.42
N LEU A 217 -4.93 -4.61 -0.03
CA LEU A 217 -6.40 -4.43 0.01
C LEU A 217 -7.29 -5.54 -0.53
N SER A 218 -6.72 -6.59 -1.12
CA SER A 218 -7.47 -7.69 -1.74
C SER A 218 -7.35 -9.00 -0.98
N SER A 219 -6.57 -9.05 0.11
CA SER A 219 -6.44 -10.21 0.98
C SER A 219 -6.24 -9.79 2.43
N ASP A 220 -6.68 -10.62 3.35
CA ASP A 220 -6.41 -10.46 4.77
C ASP A 220 -5.49 -11.59 5.29
N PRO A 221 -5.06 -11.56 6.57
CA PRO A 221 -4.23 -12.62 7.13
C PRO A 221 -4.85 -14.01 7.04
N GLU A 222 -6.17 -14.15 7.20
CA GLU A 222 -6.86 -15.45 7.16
C GLU A 222 -6.77 -16.11 5.78
N MET A 223 -6.89 -15.32 4.70
CA MET A 223 -6.65 -15.79 3.34
C MET A 223 -5.21 -16.28 3.16
N ASN A 224 -4.23 -15.53 3.68
CA ASN A 224 -2.80 -15.83 3.53
C ASN A 224 -2.36 -17.06 4.35
N TRP A 225 -2.95 -17.28 5.52
CA TRP A 225 -2.68 -18.43 6.39
C TRP A 225 -2.96 -19.79 5.73
N ARG A 226 -3.78 -19.79 4.68
CA ARG A 226 -4.11 -20.98 3.91
C ARG A 226 -2.98 -21.47 3.00
N VAL A 227 -1.93 -20.67 2.82
CA VAL A 227 -0.83 -20.91 1.89
C VAL A 227 0.45 -21.14 2.69
N GLY A 228 0.82 -22.41 2.92
CA GLY A 228 1.93 -22.76 3.80
C GLY A 228 3.30 -22.27 3.33
N SER A 229 3.48 -22.00 2.05
CA SER A 229 4.71 -21.36 1.55
C SER A 229 4.91 -19.93 2.07
N LEU A 230 3.86 -19.29 2.61
CA LEU A 230 3.94 -17.96 3.21
C LEU A 230 4.34 -17.93 4.68
N ASP A 231 4.35 -19.07 5.38
CA ASP A 231 4.63 -19.16 6.82
C ASP A 231 5.98 -18.58 7.24
N ARG A 232 6.94 -18.56 6.32
CA ARG A 232 8.28 -18.03 6.56
C ARG A 232 8.35 -16.50 6.50
N TYR A 233 7.28 -15.82 6.11
CA TYR A 233 7.24 -14.36 5.95
C TYR A 233 6.30 -13.72 6.98
N GLN A 234 6.70 -12.55 7.46
CA GLN A 234 5.84 -11.69 8.25
C GLN A 234 4.83 -10.99 7.34
N LEU A 235 3.54 -11.15 7.65
CA LEU A 235 2.47 -10.45 6.94
C LEU A 235 2.42 -9.00 7.45
N VAL A 236 2.55 -8.06 6.51
CA VAL A 236 2.34 -6.63 6.76
C VAL A 236 1.19 -6.12 5.91
N SER A 237 0.60 -5.02 6.36
CA SER A 237 -0.51 -4.37 5.66
C SER A 237 -0.29 -2.86 5.69
N ASN A 238 -0.48 -2.19 4.57
CA ASN A 238 -0.29 -0.75 4.42
C ASN A 238 -1.26 -0.21 3.37
N SER A 239 -1.46 1.10 3.40
CA SER A 239 -2.58 1.70 2.71
C SER A 239 -2.46 1.77 1.19
N ASP A 240 -1.27 1.76 0.61
CA ASP A 240 -1.05 2.16 -0.79
C ASP A 240 -1.79 3.48 -1.09
N ALA A 241 -1.60 4.48 -0.22
CA ALA A 241 -2.41 5.69 -0.24
C ALA A 241 -2.08 6.58 -1.44
N HIS A 242 -3.08 6.74 -2.31
CA HIS A 242 -3.08 7.68 -3.43
C HIS A 242 -3.72 9.04 -3.07
N SER A 243 -4.17 9.23 -1.83
CA SER A 243 -4.67 10.50 -1.31
C SER A 243 -4.53 10.56 0.22
N PRO A 244 -4.38 11.75 0.83
CA PRO A 244 -4.20 11.84 2.28
C PRO A 244 -5.34 11.22 3.12
N PRO A 245 -6.63 11.31 2.74
CA PRO A 245 -7.70 10.61 3.46
C PRO A 245 -7.61 9.08 3.39
N ALA A 246 -6.83 8.50 2.46
CA ALA A 246 -6.67 7.05 2.32
C ALA A 246 -5.61 6.45 3.24
N LEU A 247 -4.75 7.26 3.87
CA LEU A 247 -3.74 6.79 4.84
C LEU A 247 -4.35 5.87 5.90
N ALA A 248 -3.65 4.83 6.32
CA ALA A 248 -4.10 3.87 7.32
C ALA A 248 -5.51 3.28 7.07
N ARG A 249 -5.96 3.18 5.81
CA ARG A 249 -7.05 2.23 5.47
C ARG A 249 -6.61 0.78 5.67
N GLU A 250 -5.30 0.57 5.60
CA GLU A 250 -4.54 -0.59 6.01
C GLU A 250 -3.27 -0.10 6.69
N ALA A 251 -2.81 -0.77 7.73
CA ALA A 251 -1.61 -0.39 8.48
C ALA A 251 -1.05 -1.56 9.31
N THR A 252 0.20 -1.45 9.71
CA THR A 252 0.91 -2.45 10.52
C THR A 252 1.13 -1.91 11.93
N ILE A 253 0.95 -2.75 12.96
CA ILE A 253 1.11 -2.39 14.36
C ILE A 253 2.42 -3.00 14.88
N PHE A 254 3.27 -2.17 15.44
CA PHE A 254 4.54 -2.58 16.06
C PHE A 254 4.50 -2.34 17.57
N ALA A 255 5.13 -3.22 18.33
CA ALA A 255 5.37 -3.15 19.76
C ALA A 255 6.89 -3.27 20.02
N THR A 256 7.64 -2.33 19.47
CA THR A 256 9.12 -2.29 19.44
C THR A 256 9.63 -0.91 19.84
N GLY A 257 10.95 -0.70 19.85
CA GLY A 257 11.51 0.64 19.71
C GLY A 257 11.00 1.32 18.43
N ARG A 258 10.84 2.65 18.47
CA ARG A 258 10.39 3.44 17.32
C ARG A 258 11.58 4.00 16.55
N ASP A 259 12.28 3.13 15.85
CA ASP A 259 13.37 3.44 14.94
C ASP A 259 13.37 2.45 13.76
N TYR A 260 14.14 2.76 12.71
CA TYR A 260 14.20 1.94 11.50
C TYR A 260 14.66 0.50 11.77
N PHE A 261 15.67 0.34 12.62
CA PHE A 261 16.31 -0.95 12.86
C PHE A 261 15.43 -1.86 13.71
N ALA A 262 14.75 -1.31 14.71
CA ALA A 262 13.77 -2.03 15.50
C ALA A 262 12.57 -2.49 14.66
N ILE A 263 12.09 -1.66 13.73
CA ILE A 263 11.03 -2.05 12.78
C ILE A 263 11.52 -3.17 11.85
N ARG A 264 12.70 -3.01 11.25
CA ARG A 264 13.31 -4.03 10.38
C ARG A 264 13.48 -5.36 11.11
N GLU A 265 13.97 -5.35 12.33
CA GLU A 265 14.18 -6.56 13.12
C GLU A 265 12.87 -7.25 13.49
N ALA A 266 11.83 -6.47 13.79
CA ALA A 266 10.49 -7.00 14.02
C ALA A 266 9.86 -7.61 12.78
N LEU A 267 10.12 -7.04 11.61
CA LEU A 267 9.73 -7.65 10.35
C LEU A 267 10.53 -8.93 10.06
N ARG A 268 11.81 -8.98 10.44
CA ARG A 268 12.68 -10.15 10.19
C ARG A 268 12.39 -11.33 11.10
N THR A 269 12.06 -11.07 12.37
CA THR A 269 11.88 -12.11 13.40
C THR A 269 10.42 -12.33 13.79
N GLY A 270 9.57 -11.37 13.47
CA GLY A 270 8.22 -11.25 14.01
C GLY A 270 8.17 -10.73 15.46
N ASP A 271 9.29 -10.66 16.19
CA ASP A 271 9.26 -10.16 17.57
C ASP A 271 8.99 -8.65 17.59
N GLY A 272 7.94 -8.24 18.30
CA GLY A 272 7.42 -6.89 18.26
C GLY A 272 6.56 -6.54 17.04
N LEU A 273 6.26 -7.48 16.12
CA LEU A 273 5.15 -7.32 15.17
C LEU A 273 3.83 -7.69 15.88
N ALA A 274 3.02 -6.69 16.22
CA ALA A 274 1.81 -6.89 17.03
C ALA A 274 0.57 -7.29 16.21
N GLY A 275 0.52 -6.93 14.92
CA GLY A 275 -0.56 -7.32 14.01
C GLY A 275 -0.79 -6.29 12.91
N THR A 276 -1.92 -6.40 12.22
CA THR A 276 -2.30 -5.53 11.10
C THR A 276 -3.71 -4.98 11.27
N ILE A 277 -3.95 -3.79 10.72
CA ILE A 277 -5.25 -3.17 10.50
C ILE A 277 -5.59 -3.39 9.03
N GLU A 278 -6.72 -4.04 8.76
CA GLU A 278 -7.07 -4.52 7.42
C GLU A 278 -8.30 -3.81 6.85
N PHE A 279 -8.32 -3.64 5.53
CA PHE A 279 -9.53 -3.34 4.79
C PHE A 279 -10.33 -4.62 4.56
N PHE A 280 -11.64 -4.52 4.30
CA PHE A 280 -12.43 -5.69 3.93
C PHE A 280 -12.05 -6.16 2.52
N PRO A 281 -11.41 -7.33 2.36
CA PRO A 281 -10.93 -7.75 1.05
C PRO A 281 -12.10 -7.91 0.06
N GLU A 282 -13.31 -8.22 0.52
CA GLU A 282 -14.52 -8.37 -0.32
C GLU A 282 -14.99 -7.06 -0.97
N GLU A 283 -14.59 -5.91 -0.41
CA GLU A 283 -14.83 -4.61 -1.02
C GLU A 283 -13.77 -4.29 -2.11
N GLY A 284 -12.73 -5.12 -2.21
CA GLY A 284 -11.71 -5.06 -3.25
C GLY A 284 -12.26 -5.33 -4.65
N LYS A 285 -11.78 -4.55 -5.63
CA LYS A 285 -12.23 -4.62 -7.03
C LYS A 285 -12.08 -6.01 -7.66
N TYR A 286 -11.10 -6.78 -7.23
CA TYR A 286 -10.72 -8.08 -7.80
C TYR A 286 -10.80 -9.20 -6.77
N HIS A 287 -11.60 -9.07 -5.71
CA HIS A 287 -11.67 -10.10 -4.68
C HIS A 287 -12.17 -11.45 -5.24
N ALA A 288 -13.39 -11.45 -5.76
CA ALA A 288 -14.05 -12.62 -6.34
C ALA A 288 -13.96 -12.64 -7.87
N ASP A 289 -14.23 -13.79 -8.48
CA ASP A 289 -14.24 -13.93 -9.93
C ASP A 289 -15.40 -13.13 -10.54
N GLY A 290 -15.15 -12.44 -11.64
CA GLY A 290 -16.20 -11.59 -12.17
C GLY A 290 -16.10 -11.18 -13.62
N HIS A 291 -17.22 -10.69 -14.14
CA HIS A 291 -17.32 -10.05 -15.44
C HIS A 291 -18.07 -8.73 -15.30
N ARG A 292 -17.29 -7.66 -15.14
CA ARG A 292 -17.78 -6.30 -14.81
C ARG A 292 -18.90 -5.81 -15.73
N LEU A 293 -18.83 -6.09 -17.03
CA LEU A 293 -19.84 -5.63 -18.00
C LEU A 293 -21.20 -6.31 -17.81
N CYS A 294 -21.21 -7.55 -17.30
CA CYS A 294 -22.42 -8.31 -17.03
C CYS A 294 -22.81 -8.32 -15.54
N GLY A 295 -22.05 -7.63 -14.67
CA GLY A 295 -22.32 -7.61 -13.22
C GLY A 295 -22.12 -8.94 -12.51
N VAL A 296 -21.39 -9.89 -13.11
CA VAL A 296 -21.11 -11.20 -12.51
C VAL A 296 -20.03 -11.06 -11.44
N ASN A 297 -20.29 -11.63 -10.26
CA ASN A 297 -19.38 -11.73 -9.12
C ASN A 297 -19.66 -13.07 -8.40
N TRP A 298 -18.73 -14.02 -8.49
CA TRP A 298 -18.89 -15.41 -8.09
C TRP A 298 -17.75 -15.92 -7.21
N SER A 299 -18.09 -16.87 -6.33
CA SER A 299 -17.08 -17.66 -5.62
C SER A 299 -16.29 -18.53 -6.60
N PRO A 300 -15.07 -18.94 -6.24
CA PRO A 300 -14.24 -19.77 -7.12
C PRO A 300 -14.91 -21.12 -7.45
N GLU A 301 -15.63 -21.73 -6.52
CA GLU A 301 -16.40 -22.98 -6.76
C GLU A 301 -17.42 -22.78 -7.87
N ARG A 302 -18.16 -21.68 -7.80
CA ARG A 302 -19.21 -21.39 -8.78
C ARG A 302 -18.60 -21.11 -10.15
N THR A 303 -17.47 -20.42 -10.22
CA THR A 303 -16.73 -20.22 -11.46
C THR A 303 -16.26 -21.54 -12.05
N ARG A 304 -15.71 -22.45 -11.23
CA ARG A 304 -15.28 -23.79 -11.65
C ARG A 304 -16.45 -24.60 -12.20
N ALA A 305 -17.59 -24.62 -11.49
CA ALA A 305 -18.80 -25.32 -11.93
C ALA A 305 -19.36 -24.77 -13.26
N ALA A 306 -19.16 -23.49 -13.55
CA ALA A 306 -19.56 -22.83 -14.79
C ALA A 306 -18.48 -22.84 -15.89
N GLY A 307 -17.37 -23.57 -15.71
CA GLY A 307 -16.30 -23.67 -16.70
C GLY A 307 -15.56 -22.35 -16.98
N GLY A 308 -15.52 -21.43 -16.02
CA GLY A 308 -14.79 -20.16 -16.15
C GLY A 308 -15.44 -19.11 -17.06
N ARG A 309 -16.70 -19.31 -17.48
CA ARG A 309 -17.38 -18.45 -18.47
C ARG A 309 -18.56 -17.70 -17.87
N CYS A 310 -18.70 -16.45 -18.29
CA CYS A 310 -19.84 -15.61 -17.96
C CYS A 310 -21.13 -16.24 -18.53
N PRO A 311 -22.19 -16.45 -17.71
CA PRO A 311 -23.44 -17.05 -18.17
C PRO A 311 -24.21 -16.13 -19.13
N GLU A 312 -23.99 -14.81 -19.04
CA GLU A 312 -24.70 -13.82 -19.83
C GLU A 312 -24.13 -13.66 -21.25
N CYS A 313 -22.82 -13.89 -21.44
CA CYS A 313 -22.16 -13.56 -22.72
C CYS A 313 -21.10 -14.57 -23.18
N GLY A 314 -20.86 -15.64 -22.42
CA GLY A 314 -19.91 -16.72 -22.76
C GLY A 314 -18.42 -16.35 -22.70
N LYS A 315 -18.09 -15.08 -22.45
CA LYS A 315 -16.71 -14.59 -22.31
C LYS A 315 -16.06 -15.10 -21.01
N PRO A 316 -14.73 -15.26 -20.97
CA PRO A 316 -14.02 -15.64 -19.74
C PRO A 316 -14.26 -14.66 -18.60
N LEU A 317 -14.37 -15.17 -17.38
CA LEU A 317 -14.36 -14.34 -16.17
C LEU A 317 -12.95 -13.82 -15.89
N THR A 318 -12.85 -12.64 -15.29
CA THR A 318 -11.62 -12.17 -14.65
C THR A 318 -11.46 -12.94 -13.35
N VAL A 319 -10.36 -13.68 -13.22
CA VAL A 319 -10.02 -14.44 -12.02
C VAL A 319 -9.68 -13.47 -10.89
N GLY A 320 -10.39 -13.58 -9.77
CA GLY A 320 -10.19 -12.80 -8.57
C GLY A 320 -9.05 -13.32 -7.69
N VAL A 321 -8.74 -12.56 -6.66
CA VAL A 321 -7.72 -12.87 -5.65
C VAL A 321 -8.09 -14.12 -4.87
N LEU A 322 -9.35 -14.28 -4.48
CA LEU A 322 -9.82 -15.45 -3.73
C LEU A 322 -9.54 -16.76 -4.48
N SER A 323 -9.81 -16.79 -5.79
CA SER A 323 -9.50 -17.95 -6.64
C SER A 323 -8.01 -18.24 -6.72
N ARG A 324 -7.18 -17.20 -6.75
CA ARG A 324 -5.72 -17.36 -6.79
C ARG A 324 -5.16 -17.84 -5.46
N VAL A 325 -5.71 -17.37 -4.35
CA VAL A 325 -5.39 -17.89 -3.01
C VAL A 325 -5.79 -19.36 -2.92
N GLU A 326 -7.00 -19.74 -3.36
CA GLU A 326 -7.44 -21.13 -3.38
C GLU A 326 -6.55 -22.05 -4.23
N GLU A 327 -6.07 -21.56 -5.37
CA GLU A 327 -5.17 -22.30 -6.26
C GLU A 327 -3.85 -22.66 -5.56
N LEU A 328 -3.31 -21.73 -4.75
CA LEU A 328 -2.04 -21.91 -4.03
C LEU A 328 -2.21 -22.46 -2.61
N ALA A 329 -3.43 -22.53 -2.09
CA ALA A 329 -3.72 -22.95 -0.73
C ALA A 329 -3.46 -24.45 -0.53
N ASP A 330 -2.72 -24.79 0.51
CA ASP A 330 -2.48 -26.16 0.97
C ASP A 330 -3.25 -26.49 2.26
N ARG A 331 -4.05 -25.53 2.76
CA ARG A 331 -4.86 -25.65 3.98
C ARG A 331 -6.31 -25.23 3.76
N PRO A 332 -7.24 -25.80 4.55
CA PRO A 332 -8.65 -25.44 4.48
C PRO A 332 -8.89 -23.99 4.94
N GLU A 333 -10.02 -23.44 4.52
CA GLU A 333 -10.53 -22.16 5.02
C GLU A 333 -10.68 -22.18 6.55
N GLY A 334 -10.37 -21.05 7.19
CA GLY A 334 -10.39 -20.93 8.66
C GLY A 334 -9.21 -21.57 9.39
N HIS A 335 -8.26 -22.18 8.67
CA HIS A 335 -7.02 -22.67 9.29
C HIS A 335 -6.19 -21.50 9.83
N ARG A 336 -5.73 -21.63 11.09
CA ARG A 336 -4.83 -20.67 11.72
C ARG A 336 -3.52 -21.35 12.13
N PRO A 337 -2.38 -20.98 11.52
CA PRO A 337 -1.06 -21.49 11.89
C PRO A 337 -0.71 -21.18 13.34
N ALA A 338 0.07 -22.05 13.99
CA ALA A 338 0.46 -21.86 15.39
C ALA A 338 1.29 -20.58 15.62
N HIS A 339 2.07 -20.16 14.63
CA HIS A 339 2.87 -18.94 14.66
C HIS A 339 2.08 -17.69 14.20
N ALA A 340 0.81 -17.84 13.80
CA ALA A 340 -0.01 -16.75 13.30
C ALA A 340 -0.31 -15.75 14.41
N ARG A 341 0.29 -14.56 14.27
CA ARG A 341 0.02 -13.41 15.13
C ARG A 341 -1.41 -12.93 14.87
N GLY A 342 -2.10 -12.50 15.91
CA GLY A 342 -3.45 -11.98 15.74
C GLY A 342 -3.42 -10.77 14.80
N SER A 343 -4.33 -10.70 13.83
CA SER A 343 -4.86 -9.39 13.48
C SER A 343 -5.77 -9.04 14.64
N PRO A 344 -5.42 -8.08 15.49
CA PRO A 344 -6.46 -7.55 16.31
C PRO A 344 -7.46 -6.91 15.34
N THR A 345 -8.69 -7.41 15.35
CA THR A 345 -9.87 -6.80 14.71
C THR A 345 -10.14 -5.44 15.35
N TRP A 346 -9.20 -4.50 15.25
CA TRP A 346 -9.30 -3.14 15.72
C TRP A 346 -10.01 -2.35 14.63
N CYS A 347 -11.32 -2.17 14.84
CA CYS A 347 -12.18 -1.29 14.06
C CYS A 347 -12.32 -1.68 12.58
N HIS A 348 -13.24 -2.61 12.31
CA HIS A 348 -14.01 -2.52 11.08
C HIS A 348 -14.61 -1.10 11.00
N TRP A 349 -14.17 -0.30 10.03
CA TRP A 349 -14.77 1.01 9.79
C TRP A 349 -16.27 0.80 9.52
N PRO A 350 -17.19 1.46 10.24
CA PRO A 350 -18.61 1.24 10.03
C PRO A 350 -18.97 1.48 8.56
N ARG A 351 -19.74 0.56 7.95
CA ARG A 351 -20.25 0.67 6.56
C ARG A 351 -20.92 2.02 6.24
N SER A 352 -21.33 2.79 7.25
CA SER A 352 -21.99 4.09 7.10
C SER A 352 -21.05 5.21 6.62
N SER A 353 -19.74 5.12 6.84
CA SER A 353 -18.77 6.14 6.45
C SER A 353 -18.07 5.88 5.10
N ALA A 354 -18.31 4.72 4.48
CA ALA A 354 -17.86 4.41 3.10
C ALA A 354 -18.82 4.96 2.01
N ARG A 355 -19.95 5.56 2.38
CA ARG A 355 -20.94 6.07 1.40
C ARG A 355 -20.57 7.38 0.71
N SER A 356 -19.54 8.10 1.15
CA SER A 356 -19.18 9.41 0.56
C SER A 356 -18.20 9.35 -0.62
N THR A 357 -17.70 8.16 -1.00
CA THR A 357 -16.75 7.99 -2.11
C THR A 357 -17.32 7.24 -3.31
N ARG A 358 -18.65 7.24 -3.50
CA ARG A 358 -19.25 6.84 -4.78
C ARG A 358 -18.84 7.83 -5.87
N TRP A 359 -17.75 7.52 -6.54
CA TRP A 359 -17.42 8.08 -7.83
C TRP A 359 -18.49 7.61 -8.82
N VAL A 360 -19.43 8.50 -9.13
CA VAL A 360 -20.36 8.32 -10.26
C VAL A 360 -19.57 8.64 -11.53
N PRO A 361 -19.40 7.70 -12.47
CA PRO A 361 -18.73 8.02 -13.73
C PRO A 361 -19.55 9.08 -14.48
N GLY A 362 -18.97 10.27 -14.66
CA GLY A 362 -19.57 11.34 -15.44
C GLY A 362 -19.87 10.86 -16.85
N ARG A 363 -21.15 10.91 -17.26
CA ARG A 363 -21.55 10.74 -18.66
C ARG A 363 -20.81 11.79 -19.49
N LYS A 364 -20.01 11.33 -20.46
CA LYS A 364 -19.50 12.16 -21.55
C LYS A 364 -20.69 12.84 -22.24
N ARG A 365 -20.89 14.14 -22.03
CA ARG A 365 -21.73 14.96 -22.91
C ARG A 365 -20.92 15.23 -24.18
N SER A 366 -21.28 14.54 -25.25
CA SER A 366 -20.85 14.86 -26.61
C SER A 366 -21.26 16.30 -26.95
N ARG A 367 -20.28 17.14 -27.28
CA ARG A 367 -20.51 18.42 -27.96
C ARG A 367 -20.87 18.11 -29.41
N GLY A 368 -22.12 18.31 -29.77
CA GLY A 368 -22.61 18.38 -31.15
C GLY A 368 -23.31 19.73 -31.32
N SER A 369 -22.76 20.55 -32.20
CA SER A 369 -23.21 21.88 -32.58
C SER A 369 -24.48 21.85 -33.42
N SER A 370 -25.40 22.79 -33.18
CA SER A 370 -26.08 23.52 -34.27
C SER A 370 -26.84 24.72 -33.70
N THR A 371 -26.33 25.90 -34.01
CA THR A 371 -26.96 27.21 -33.90
C THR A 371 -27.99 27.37 -35.01
N THR A 372 -29.22 27.83 -34.71
CA THR A 372 -30.01 28.76 -35.55
C THR A 372 -31.30 29.23 -34.87
N TRP A 373 -31.34 30.54 -34.57
CA TRP A 373 -32.43 31.52 -34.75
C TRP A 373 -33.91 31.09 -34.80
N SER A 374 -34.78 31.70 -33.96
CA SER A 374 -35.65 32.84 -34.36
C SER A 374 -36.61 33.34 -33.25
N ARG A 375 -36.47 34.63 -32.90
CA ARG A 375 -37.46 35.73 -32.71
C ARG A 375 -38.89 35.52 -32.13
N ARG A 376 -39.30 36.57 -31.36
CA ARG A 376 -40.66 37.10 -31.02
C ARG A 376 -41.37 36.38 -29.85
N SER A 377 -41.94 36.99 -28.80
CA SER A 377 -42.32 38.37 -28.45
C SER A 377 -42.53 38.48 -26.92
N ALA A 378 -42.28 39.66 -26.34
CA ALA A 378 -42.80 40.12 -25.02
C ALA A 378 -44.20 40.77 -25.21
N PRO A 379 -44.87 41.37 -24.17
CA PRO A 379 -44.77 41.27 -22.70
C PRO A 379 -46.17 41.06 -22.03
N ASN A 380 -46.25 40.97 -20.69
CA ASN A 380 -47.21 41.81 -19.91
C ASN A 380 -47.05 41.72 -18.37
N TRP A 381 -46.81 42.90 -17.80
CA TRP A 381 -47.22 43.54 -16.53
C TRP A 381 -47.27 42.82 -15.18
N ARG A 382 -46.44 43.37 -14.27
CA ARG A 382 -46.75 43.91 -12.92
C ARG A 382 -47.88 43.24 -12.12
N SER A 383 -47.57 42.71 -10.94
CA SER A 383 -47.48 43.48 -9.68
C SER A 383 -46.58 42.73 -8.70
#